data_AF-A0A8H7Q1U6-F1
#
_entry.id   AF-A0A8H7Q1U6-F1
#
_cell.length_a   1.000
_cell.length_b   1.000
_cell.length_c   1.000
_cell.angle_alpha   90.00
_cell.angle_beta   90.00
_cell.angle_gamma   90.00
#
_symmetry.space_group_name_H-M   'P 1'
#
loop_
_entity.id
_entity.type
_entity.pdbx_description
1 polymer ?
#
loop_
_entity_poly.entity_id
_entity_poly.type
_entity_poly.pdbx_seq_one_letter_code
_entity_poly.pdbx_strand_id
1 'polypeptide(L)' 'MSNNSREKLYTTSKGYGFTPALQRTRKPFQARNLLTLGALLTFVGGVYSYSILAVKQDDFSDIEIPNQTPGVTTKLDDKQ' A
#
# COMPACT_ATOMS: atom_id res chain seq x y z
N MET A 1 4.04 -55.30 -5.89
CA MET A 1 4.81 -54.16 -5.37
C MET A 1 3.89 -52.94 -5.35
N SER A 2 3.31 -52.57 -4.19
CA SER A 2 2.41 -51.40 -4.14
C SER A 2 3.23 -50.11 -4.15
N ASN A 3 3.04 -49.28 -5.17
CA ASN A 3 3.72 -47.99 -5.38
C ASN A 3 3.07 -46.87 -4.54
N ASN A 4 2.85 -47.12 -3.24
CA ASN A 4 2.18 -46.20 -2.30
C ASN A 4 2.87 -44.82 -2.19
N SER A 5 4.17 -44.72 -2.49
CA SER A 5 4.93 -43.47 -2.32
C SER A 5 4.60 -42.40 -3.36
N ARG A 6 4.18 -42.79 -4.57
CA ARG A 6 3.87 -41.83 -5.65
C ARG A 6 2.49 -41.21 -5.48
N GLU A 7 1.51 -42.00 -5.06
CA GLU A 7 0.15 -41.51 -4.78
C GLU A 7 0.14 -40.43 -3.70
N LYS A 8 0.94 -40.58 -2.64
CA LYS A 8 1.04 -39.58 -1.55
C LYS A 8 1.52 -38.20 -2.01
N LEU A 9 2.15 -38.09 -3.18
CA LEU A 9 2.58 -36.80 -3.74
C LEU A 9 1.44 -36.03 -4.41
N TYR A 10 0.38 -36.73 -4.82
CA TYR A 10 -0.77 -36.19 -5.54
C TYR A 10 -2.05 -36.15 -4.69
N THR A 11 -2.05 -36.73 -3.50
CA THR A 11 -3.18 -36.67 -2.56
C THR A 11 -2.87 -35.72 -1.40
N THR A 12 -3.91 -35.07 -0.90
CA THR A 12 -3.83 -34.22 0.29
C THR A 12 -4.46 -34.97 1.46
N SER A 13 -3.69 -35.22 2.53
CA SER A 13 -4.15 -36.04 3.66
C SER A 13 -5.36 -35.46 4.41
N LYS A 14 -5.58 -34.14 4.31
CA LYS A 14 -6.65 -33.44 5.00
C LYS A 14 -7.84 -33.06 4.10
N GLY A 15 -7.80 -33.38 2.81
CA GLY A 15 -8.86 -33.00 1.84
C GLY A 15 -8.87 -31.52 1.41
N TYR A 16 -8.08 -30.65 2.04
CA TYR A 16 -7.92 -29.23 1.70
C TYR A 16 -6.45 -28.81 1.72
N GLY A 17 -6.07 -27.90 0.82
CA GLY A 17 -4.69 -27.42 0.65
C GLY A 17 -3.97 -28.04 -0.57
N PHE A 18 -2.74 -27.59 -0.81
CA PHE A 18 -1.95 -28.00 -1.97
C PHE A 18 -1.23 -29.32 -1.75
N THR A 19 -1.27 -30.19 -2.76
CA THR A 19 -0.53 -31.46 -2.76
C THR A 19 0.99 -31.21 -2.83
N PRO A 20 1.83 -32.11 -2.32
CA PRO A 20 3.29 -31.97 -2.39
C PRO A 20 3.82 -31.76 -3.82
N ALA A 21 3.22 -32.42 -4.80
CA ALA A 21 3.56 -32.24 -6.21
C ALA A 21 3.22 -30.82 -6.71
N LEU A 22 2.06 -30.28 -6.32
CA LEU A 22 1.60 -28.95 -6.72
C LEU A 22 2.39 -27.81 -6.05
N GLN A 23 2.86 -28.01 -4.82
CA GLN A 23 3.73 -27.04 -4.15
C GLN A 23 5.09 -26.92 -4.87
N ARG A 24 5.66 -28.04 -5.31
CA ARG A 24 6.95 -28.06 -6.03
C ARG A 24 6.87 -27.30 -7.36
N THR A 25 5.80 -27.46 -8.12
CA THR A 25 5.62 -26.78 -9.42
C THR A 25 5.50 -25.26 -9.27
N ARG A 26 5.11 -24.76 -8.09
CA ARG A 26 4.96 -23.31 -7.84
C ARG A 26 6.21 -22.62 -7.31
N LYS A 27 7.16 -23.37 -6.73
CA LYS A 27 8.44 -22.84 -6.22
C LYS A 27 9.17 -21.87 -7.18
N PRO A 28 9.32 -22.14 -8.49
CA PRO A 28 10.10 -21.25 -9.35
C PRO A 28 9.46 -19.88 -9.60
N PHE A 29 8.14 -19.76 -9.47
CA PHE A 29 7.43 -18.51 -9.72
C PHE A 29 7.37 -17.59 -8.50
N GLN A 30 7.53 -18.15 -7.29
CA GLN A 30 7.46 -17.37 -6.05
C GLN A 30 8.50 -16.25 -6.02
N ALA A 31 9.77 -16.56 -6.34
CA ALA A 31 10.84 -15.57 -6.34
C ALA A 31 10.62 -14.48 -7.41
N ARG A 32 10.22 -14.87 -8.62
CA ARG A 32 9.99 -13.94 -9.74
C ARG A 32 8.80 -13.02 -9.46
N ASN A 33 7.70 -13.58 -8.98
CA ASN A 33 6.50 -12.81 -8.66
C ASN A 33 6.73 -11.87 -7.46
N LEU A 34 7.52 -12.29 -6.48
CA LEU A 34 7.88 -11.44 -5.34
C LEU A 34 8.79 -10.30 -5.78
N LEU A 35 9.73 -10.56 -6.68
CA LEU A 35 10.58 -9.51 -7.27
C LEU A 35 9.74 -8.52 -8.07
N THR A 36 8.84 -8.98 -8.94
CA THR A 36 7.97 -8.09 -9.73
C THR A 36 7.05 -7.27 -8.83
N LEU A 37 6.50 -7.87 -7.77
CA LEU A 37 5.69 -7.15 -6.79
C LEU A 37 6.52 -6.11 -6.03
N GLY A 38 7.74 -6.49 -5.61
CA GLY A 38 8.68 -5.58 -4.96
C GLY A 38 9.02 -4.39 -5.85
N ALA A 39 9.36 -4.63 -7.11
CA ALA A 39 9.66 -3.58 -8.08
C ALA A 39 8.46 -2.62 -8.27
N LEU A 40 7.24 -3.16 -8.38
CA LEU A 40 6.03 -2.35 -8.50
C LEU A 40 5.79 -1.50 -7.25
N LEU A 41 5.89 -2.09 -6.06
CA LEU A 41 5.70 -1.37 -4.80
C LEU A 41 6.76 -0.29 -4.58
N THR A 42 8.02 -0.58 -4.88
CA THR A 42 9.11 0.40 -4.81
C THR A 42 8.90 1.53 -5.81
N PHE A 43 8.45 1.23 -7.04
CA PHE A 43 8.18 2.24 -8.04
C PHE A 43 7.04 3.17 -7.61
N VAL A 44 5.87 2.62 -7.26
CA VAL A 44 4.70 3.41 -6.85
C VAL A 44 4.98 4.18 -5.56
N GLY A 45 5.56 3.51 -4.56
CA GLY A 45 5.95 4.15 -3.30
C GLY A 45 6.97 5.26 -3.51
N GLY A 46 7.94 5.06 -4.40
CA GLY A 46 8.92 6.08 -4.78
C GLY A 46 8.28 7.31 -5.41
N VAL A 47 7.36 7.14 -6.37
CA VAL A 47 6.62 8.26 -6.97
C VAL A 47 5.79 9.00 -5.93
N TYR A 48 5.07 8.28 -5.06
CA TYR A 48 4.28 8.88 -4.00
C TYR A 48 5.15 9.67 -3.00
N SER A 49 6.20 9.06 -2.47
CA SER A 49 7.13 9.74 -1.56
C SER A 49 7.80 10.93 -2.21
N TYR A 50 8.21 10.82 -3.48
CA TYR A 50 8.76 11.95 -4.23
C TYR A 50 7.75 13.09 -4.35
N SER A 51 6.48 12.79 -4.66
CA SER A 51 5.46 13.85 -4.77
C SER A 51 5.30 14.66 -3.49
N ILE A 52 5.38 14.04 -2.31
CA ILE A 52 5.29 14.75 -1.02
C ILE A 52 6.55 15.59 -0.75
N LEU A 53 7.73 15.04 -1.04
CA LEU A 53 9.01 15.71 -0.75
C LEU A 53 9.35 16.82 -1.76
N ALA A 54 8.92 16.64 -3.01
CA ALA A 54 9.19 17.59 -4.10
C ALA A 54 8.24 18.79 -4.06
N VAL A 55 7.05 18.64 -3.48
CA VAL A 55 6.17 19.78 -3.21
C VAL A 55 6.79 20.58 -2.08
N LYS A 56 7.47 21.67 -2.47
CA LYS A 56 7.75 22.75 -1.52
C LYS A 56 6.39 23.23 -1.01
N GLN A 57 6.18 23.10 0.29
CA GLN A 57 5.02 23.72 0.93
C GLN A 57 5.16 25.22 0.72
N ASP A 58 4.11 25.86 0.21
CA ASP A 58 4.11 27.31 0.00
C ASP A 58 4.39 28.01 1.33
N ASP A 59 5.21 29.06 1.27
CA ASP A 59 5.50 29.92 2.40
C ASP A 59 4.34 30.90 2.58
N PHE A 60 3.48 30.64 3.57
CA PHE A 60 2.32 31.48 3.86
C PHE A 60 2.63 32.59 4.88
N SER A 61 3.91 32.86 5.15
CA SER A 61 4.30 33.84 6.19
C SER A 61 3.97 35.29 5.82
N ASP A 62 3.75 35.58 4.53
CA ASP A 62 3.38 36.90 4.01
C ASP A 62 1.86 37.12 3.94
N ILE A 63 1.05 36.08 4.21
CA ILE A 63 -0.40 36.16 4.15
C ILE A 63 -0.95 36.46 5.54
N GLU A 64 -1.50 37.65 5.71
CA GLU A 64 -2.27 38.02 6.89
C GLU A 64 -3.52 37.14 6.97
N ILE A 65 -3.57 36.23 7.95
CA ILE A 65 -4.75 35.40 8.19
C ILE A 65 -5.81 36.30 8.84
N PRO A 66 -6.94 36.59 8.16
CA PRO A 66 -7.95 37.44 8.74
C PRO A 66 -8.59 36.70 9.93
N ASN A 67 -8.45 37.27 11.13
CA ASN A 67 -9.16 36.81 12.34
C ASN A 67 -10.69 36.99 12.24
N GLN A 68 -11.18 37.51 11.12
CA GLN A 68 -12.56 37.88 10.89
C GLN A 68 -12.98 37.31 9.53
N THR A 69 -13.86 36.31 9.56
CA THR A 69 -14.60 35.87 8.38
C THR A 69 -15.27 37.08 7.73
N PRO A 70 -15.04 37.36 6.43
CA PRO A 70 -15.70 38.46 5.74
C PRO A 70 -17.22 38.23 5.77
N GLY A 71 -17.91 39.00 6.61
CA GLY A 71 -19.35 38.86 6.89
C GLY A 71 -19.74 39.00 8.36
N VAL A 72 -18.81 38.90 9.31
CA VAL A 72 -19.10 39.17 10.72
C VAL A 72 -18.83 40.64 11.02
N THR A 73 -19.84 41.48 10.79
CA THR A 73 -19.81 42.88 11.24
C THR A 73 -20.03 42.92 12.75
N THR A 74 -18.95 42.88 13.54
CA THR A 74 -18.98 43.20 14.97
C THR A 74 -19.17 44.70 15.16
N LYS A 75 -20.32 45.23 14.72
CA LYS A 75 -20.73 46.65 14.85
C LYS A 75 -21.41 46.91 16.21
N LEU A 76 -21.01 46.19 17.27
CA LEU A 76 -21.70 46.25 18.56
C LEU A 76 -20.80 46.64 19.75
N ASP A 77 -19.50 46.90 19.55
CA ASP A 77 -18.59 47.20 20.67
C ASP A 77 -18.22 48.70 20.83
N ASP A 78 -18.79 49.61 20.02
CA ASP A 78 -18.51 51.06 20.08
C ASP A 78 -19.63 51.90 20.73
N LYS A 79 -20.51 51.32 21.55
CA LYS A 79 -21.44 52.10 22.38
C LYS A 79 -21.77 51.40 23.70
N GLN A 80 -20.97 51.70 24.73
CA GLN A 80 -21.36 52.19 26.07
C GLN A 80 -20.07 52.45 26.86
#